data_AF-A0A1N7RR00-F1
#
_entry.id   AF-A0A1N7RR00-F1
#
_cell.length_a   1.000
_cell.length_b   1.000
_cell.length_c   1.000
_cell.angle_alpha   90.00
_cell.angle_beta   90.00
_cell.angle_gamma   90.00
#
_symmetry.space_group_name_H-M   'P 1'
#
loop_
_entity.id
_entity.type
_entity.pdbx_description
1 polymer ?
#
loop_
_entity_poly.entity_id
_entity_poly.type
_entity_poly.pdbx_seq_one_letter_code
_entity_poly.pdbx_strand_id
1 'polypeptide(L)'
;MDTDPFIRRAVQQAADNRLVLNALQAALRTLQQYCGITCRAEGEVFPLDFEAEIRLVSRAVELVKSGVVSVPPPPGLEKTIDLDEDEQPGDEARVLHALHVARYVLSIHSGMGGVFDGEEHILNFRLQTDLLTDAMEMMGVDMSKPLHAPIPRGDPHEDDDDDA
;
A
#
# COMPACT_ATOMS: atom_id res chain seq x y z
N MET A 1 -6.12 1.35 -40.75
CA MET A 1 -4.87 1.83 -40.12
C MET A 1 -4.66 0.98 -38.88
N ASP A 2 -3.94 -0.12 -39.02
CA ASP A 2 -3.61 -1.00 -37.91
C ASP A 2 -2.44 -0.40 -37.14
N THR A 3 -2.71 0.08 -35.92
CA THR A 3 -1.66 0.40 -34.96
C THR A 3 -0.82 -0.84 -34.71
N ASP A 4 0.48 -0.68 -34.94
CA ASP A 4 1.51 -1.69 -34.74
C ASP A 4 1.36 -2.35 -33.34
N PRO A 5 1.45 -3.68 -33.22
CA PRO A 5 1.30 -4.40 -31.95
C PRO A 5 2.26 -3.91 -30.86
N PHE A 6 3.44 -3.39 -31.20
CA PHE A 6 4.35 -2.78 -30.24
C PHE A 6 3.80 -1.48 -29.66
N ILE A 7 3.18 -0.64 -30.50
CA ILE A 7 2.54 0.61 -30.06
C ILE A 7 1.35 0.30 -29.15
N ARG A 8 0.52 -0.70 -29.51
CA ARG A 8 -0.61 -1.11 -28.66
C ARG A 8 -0.17 -1.58 -27.28
N ARG A 9 0.90 -2.38 -27.19
CA ARG A 9 1.45 -2.83 -25.91
C ARG A 9 2.00 -1.67 -25.08
N ALA A 10 2.76 -0.76 -25.68
CA ALA A 10 3.30 0.40 -24.97
C ALA A 10 2.18 1.33 -24.44
N VAL A 11 1.10 1.51 -25.20
CA VAL A 11 -0.05 2.30 -24.77
C VAL A 11 -0.79 1.63 -23.61
N GLN A 12 -0.99 0.31 -23.67
CA GLN A 12 -1.64 -0.43 -22.58
C GLN A 12 -0.80 -0.36 -21.30
N GLN A 13 0.50 -0.62 -21.42
CA GLN A 13 1.47 -0.50 -20.32
C GLN A 13 1.43 0.87 -19.64
N ALA A 14 1.37 1.95 -20.43
CA ALA A 14 1.27 3.30 -19.89
C ALA A 14 -0.06 3.56 -19.18
N ALA A 15 -1.15 2.95 -19.65
CA ALA A 15 -2.45 3.02 -18.99
C ALA A 15 -2.45 2.28 -17.65
N ASP A 16 -1.87 1.09 -17.60
CA ASP A 16 -1.79 0.24 -16.41
C ASP A 16 -0.87 0.88 -15.34
N ASN A 17 0.30 1.39 -15.74
CA ASN A 17 1.17 2.18 -14.86
C ASN A 17 0.45 3.40 -14.28
N ARG A 18 -0.41 4.05 -15.07
CA ARG A 18 -1.19 5.20 -14.61
C ARG A 18 -2.24 4.81 -13.57
N LEU A 19 -2.85 3.63 -13.68
CA LEU A 19 -3.82 3.15 -12.69
C LEU A 19 -3.14 2.89 -11.34
N VAL A 20 -1.99 2.20 -11.34
CA VAL A 20 -1.21 1.98 -10.11
C VAL A 20 -0.73 3.30 -9.51
N LEU A 21 -0.25 4.24 -10.33
CA LEU A 21 0.13 5.57 -9.87
C LEU A 21 -1.05 6.30 -9.22
N ASN A 22 -2.25 6.23 -9.79
CA ASN A 22 -3.44 6.87 -9.23
C ASN A 22 -3.81 6.25 -7.87
N ALA A 23 -3.73 4.93 -7.73
CA ALA A 23 -4.01 4.24 -6.46
C ALA A 23 -3.02 4.68 -5.37
N LEU A 24 -1.71 4.68 -5.67
CA LEU A 24 -0.68 5.16 -4.74
C LEU A 24 -0.86 6.63 -4.36
N GLN A 25 -1.20 7.49 -5.33
CA GLN A 25 -1.45 8.91 -5.06
C GLN A 25 -2.71 9.14 -4.23
N ALA A 26 -3.76 8.36 -4.44
CA ALA A 26 -4.97 8.42 -3.62
C ALA A 26 -4.65 8.01 -2.18
N ALA A 27 -3.93 6.89 -2.00
CA ALA A 27 -3.50 6.43 -0.69
C ALA A 27 -2.59 7.44 0.01
N LEU A 28 -1.60 7.99 -0.69
CA LEU A 28 -0.69 9.01 -0.14
C LEU A 28 -1.45 10.23 0.38
N ARG A 29 -2.39 10.76 -0.41
CA ARG A 29 -3.20 11.91 0.02
C ARG A 29 -4.05 11.57 1.24
N THR A 30 -4.63 10.38 1.28
CA THR A 30 -5.41 9.92 2.44
C THR A 30 -4.52 9.78 3.68
N LEU A 31 -3.36 9.13 3.58
CA LEU A 31 -2.44 9.03 4.72
C LEU A 31 -2.01 10.41 5.21
N GLN A 32 -1.65 11.33 4.31
CA GLN A 32 -1.29 12.70 4.66
C GLN A 32 -2.42 13.49 5.31
N GLN A 33 -3.66 13.34 4.82
CA GLN A 33 -4.82 14.04 5.35
C GLN A 33 -5.18 13.55 6.77
N TYR A 34 -5.00 12.25 7.04
CA TYR A 34 -5.42 11.64 8.29
C TYR A 34 -4.29 11.47 9.32
N CYS A 35 -3.04 11.76 8.95
CA CYS A 35 -1.91 11.78 9.86
C CYS A 35 -2.06 12.89 10.91
N GLY A 36 -1.81 12.55 12.18
CA GLY A 36 -1.96 13.43 13.33
C GLY A 36 -3.39 13.55 13.85
N ILE A 37 -4.36 12.88 13.23
CA ILE A 37 -5.75 12.91 13.67
C ILE A 37 -5.96 12.02 14.88
N THR A 38 -6.64 12.55 15.88
CA THR A 38 -7.03 11.79 17.05
C THR A 38 -8.13 10.79 16.69
N CYS A 39 -7.85 9.51 16.88
CA CYS A 39 -8.78 8.41 16.76
C CYS A 39 -9.23 7.88 18.11
N ARG A 40 -10.42 7.28 18.10
CA ARG A 40 -11.01 6.54 19.20
C ARG A 40 -11.38 5.14 18.75
N ALA A 41 -10.86 4.15 19.44
CA ALA A 41 -11.20 2.76 19.27
C ALA A 41 -11.21 2.09 20.65
N GLU A 42 -12.24 1.29 20.94
CA GLU A 42 -12.32 0.48 22.17
C GLU A 42 -12.13 1.23 23.50
N GLY A 43 -12.44 2.53 23.53
CA GLY A 43 -12.27 3.39 24.72
C GLY A 43 -10.89 4.03 24.85
N GLU A 44 -9.96 3.70 23.96
CA GLU A 44 -8.66 4.34 23.85
C GLU A 44 -8.71 5.53 22.89
N VAL A 45 -7.83 6.50 23.13
CA VAL A 45 -7.68 7.71 22.32
C VAL A 45 -6.21 7.86 21.94
N PHE A 46 -5.92 7.82 20.65
CA PHE A 46 -4.55 7.88 20.15
C PHE A 46 -4.48 8.67 18.84
N PRO A 47 -3.38 9.39 18.57
CA PRO A 47 -3.18 10.00 17.26
C PRO A 47 -2.82 8.95 16.22
N LEU A 48 -3.34 9.09 15.01
CA LEU A 48 -2.87 8.32 13.86
C LEU A 48 -1.49 8.83 13.46
N ASP A 49 -0.48 7.98 13.57
CA ASP A 49 0.85 8.25 13.03
C ASP A 49 1.04 7.40 11.77
N PHE A 50 1.16 8.09 10.62
CA PHE A 50 1.40 7.48 9.32
C PHE A 50 2.72 7.92 8.69
N GLU A 51 3.67 8.47 9.46
CA GLU A 51 4.91 9.01 8.88
C GLU A 51 5.73 7.96 8.11
N ALA A 52 5.78 6.73 8.62
CA ALA A 52 6.48 5.63 7.96
C ALA A 52 5.82 5.26 6.62
N GLU A 53 4.50 5.11 6.63
CA GLU A 53 3.68 4.77 5.48
C GLU A 53 3.72 5.87 4.42
N ILE A 54 3.62 7.15 4.84
CA ILE A 54 3.74 8.31 3.95
C ILE A 54 5.09 8.28 3.24
N ARG A 55 6.19 8.04 3.96
CA ARG A 55 7.53 7.94 3.35
C ARG A 55 7.63 6.78 2.37
N LEU A 56 7.08 5.62 2.73
CA LEU A 56 7.10 4.42 1.89
C LEU A 56 6.31 4.64 0.59
N VAL A 57 5.06 5.08 0.70
CA VAL A 57 4.17 5.32 -0.45
C VAL A 57 4.70 6.44 -1.33
N SER A 58 5.28 7.50 -0.75
CA SER A 58 5.90 8.58 -1.52
C SER A 58 7.05 8.07 -2.40
N ARG A 59 7.90 7.17 -1.90
CA ARG A 59 8.98 6.57 -2.69
C ARG A 59 8.43 5.71 -3.83
N ALA A 60 7.39 4.92 -3.57
CA ALA A 60 6.73 4.12 -4.62
C ALA A 60 6.11 5.00 -5.72
N VAL A 61 5.50 6.14 -5.36
CA VAL A 61 4.99 7.12 -6.33
C VAL A 61 6.11 7.62 -7.25
N GLU A 62 7.27 7.95 -6.71
CA GLU A 62 8.41 8.42 -7.51
C GLU A 62 9.00 7.31 -8.40
N LEU A 63 9.05 6.07 -7.91
CA LEU A 63 9.46 4.91 -8.72
C LEU A 63 8.54 4.73 -9.94
N VAL A 64 7.22 4.74 -9.75
CA VAL A 64 6.27 4.59 -10.86
C VAL A 64 6.33 5.78 -11.83
N LYS A 65 6.47 7.01 -11.31
CA LYS A 65 6.64 8.22 -12.15
C LYS A 65 7.91 8.20 -13.00
N SER A 66 8.99 7.62 -12.47
CA SER A 66 10.26 7.52 -13.19
C SER A 66 10.20 6.60 -14.41
N GLY A 67 9.15 5.78 -14.52
CA GLY A 67 8.97 4.82 -15.61
C GLY A 67 9.88 3.60 -15.52
N VAL A 68 10.59 3.43 -14.40
CA VAL A 68 11.47 2.27 -14.14
C VAL A 68 10.64 1.01 -13.88
N VAL A 69 9.46 1.16 -13.29
CA VAL A 69 8.54 0.05 -12.97
C VAL A 69 7.57 -0.22 -14.10
N SER A 70 7.41 -1.50 -14.45
CA SER A 70 6.43 -1.96 -15.44
C SER A 70 5.26 -2.68 -14.76
N VAL A 71 4.03 -2.20 -14.94
CA VAL A 71 2.76 -2.81 -14.54
C VAL A 71 1.92 -3.21 -15.78
N PRO A 72 1.53 -4.47 -15.96
CA PRO A 72 1.95 -5.63 -15.17
C PRO A 72 3.45 -5.90 -15.34
N PRO A 73 4.09 -6.62 -14.39
CA PRO A 73 5.47 -7.04 -14.53
C PRO A 73 5.65 -7.91 -15.78
N PRO A 74 6.84 -7.88 -16.42
CA PRO A 74 7.10 -8.67 -17.61
C PRO A 74 6.99 -10.18 -17.32
N PRO A 75 6.56 -10.98 -18.30
CA PRO A 75 6.38 -12.42 -18.14
C PRO A 75 7.69 -13.09 -17.73
N GLY A 76 7.65 -13.93 -16.69
CA GLY A 76 8.82 -14.57 -16.07
C GLY A 76 9.31 -13.92 -14.77
N LEU A 77 8.86 -12.70 -14.45
CA LEU A 77 8.93 -12.09 -13.11
C LEU A 77 7.65 -12.36 -12.28
N GLU A 78 6.69 -13.08 -12.86
CA GLU A 78 5.43 -13.54 -12.24
C GLU A 78 5.62 -14.58 -11.13
N LYS A 79 6.87 -14.89 -10.73
CA LYS A 79 7.07 -15.62 -9.47
C LYS A 79 6.27 -14.82 -8.45
N THR A 80 5.24 -15.48 -7.91
CA THR A 80 4.40 -15.00 -6.82
C THR A 80 5.26 -14.09 -5.98
N ILE A 81 5.01 -12.79 -6.05
CA ILE A 81 5.82 -11.81 -5.33
C ILE A 81 5.51 -12.11 -3.87
N ASP A 82 6.28 -13.04 -3.33
CA ASP A 82 6.16 -13.48 -1.97
C ASP A 82 6.73 -12.32 -1.18
N LEU A 83 5.85 -11.68 -0.42
CA LEU A 83 6.19 -10.51 0.37
C LEU A 83 7.15 -10.88 1.53
N ASP A 84 7.52 -12.17 1.62
CA ASP A 84 8.29 -12.83 2.66
C ASP A 84 9.78 -13.07 2.29
N GLU A 85 10.24 -12.79 1.06
CA GLU A 85 11.65 -13.04 0.68
C GLU A 85 12.57 -11.81 0.90
N ASP A 86 13.55 -11.96 1.79
CA ASP A 86 14.66 -11.05 2.14
C ASP A 86 15.69 -10.81 1.01
N GLU A 87 15.29 -10.91 -0.26
CA GLU A 87 16.13 -10.47 -1.38
C GLU A 87 15.95 -8.96 -1.57
N GLN A 88 17.01 -8.20 -1.90
CA GLN A 88 16.89 -6.76 -2.14
C GLN A 88 15.74 -6.52 -3.13
N PRO A 89 14.59 -5.96 -2.69
CA PRO A 89 13.39 -6.04 -3.51
C PRO A 89 13.61 -5.16 -4.74
N GLY A 90 13.37 -5.74 -5.92
CA GLY A 90 13.30 -4.99 -7.17
C GLY A 90 12.30 -3.83 -7.06
N ASP A 91 12.39 -2.86 -7.96
CA ASP A 91 11.55 -1.66 -7.86
C ASP A 91 10.05 -1.99 -7.95
N GLU A 92 9.67 -3.04 -8.69
CA GLU A 92 8.32 -3.64 -8.69
C GLU A 92 7.91 -4.14 -7.29
N ALA A 93 8.77 -4.91 -6.63
CA ALA A 93 8.48 -5.46 -5.30
C ALA A 93 8.35 -4.35 -4.25
N ARG A 94 9.13 -3.26 -4.38
CA ARG A 94 9.00 -2.07 -3.52
C ARG A 94 7.67 -1.36 -3.73
N VAL A 95 7.22 -1.23 -4.97
CA VAL A 95 5.89 -0.67 -5.29
C VAL A 95 4.79 -1.55 -4.71
N LEU A 96 4.90 -2.87 -4.87
CA LEU A 96 3.92 -3.79 -4.32
C LEU A 96 3.88 -3.77 -2.79
N HIS A 97 5.04 -3.75 -2.13
CA HIS A 97 5.12 -3.62 -0.69
C HIS A 97 4.45 -2.33 -0.21
N ALA A 98 4.68 -1.20 -0.89
CA ALA A 98 4.02 0.06 -0.56
C ALA A 98 2.49 0.01 -0.75
N LEU A 99 2.00 -0.60 -1.83
CA LEU A 99 0.57 -0.84 -2.05
C LEU A 99 -0.03 -1.67 -0.91
N HIS A 100 0.66 -2.74 -0.52
CA HIS A 100 0.21 -3.65 0.51
C HIS A 100 0.16 -2.97 1.89
N VAL A 101 1.22 -2.26 2.29
CA VAL A 101 1.28 -1.48 3.53
C VAL A 101 0.16 -0.45 3.57
N ALA A 102 -0.01 0.34 2.51
CA ALA A 102 -1.07 1.34 2.44
C ALA A 102 -2.45 0.70 2.57
N ARG A 103 -2.70 -0.42 1.87
CA ARG A 103 -3.99 -1.12 1.92
C ARG A 103 -4.27 -1.64 3.32
N TYR A 104 -3.28 -2.28 3.95
CA TYR A 104 -3.39 -2.82 5.29
C TYR A 104 -3.71 -1.72 6.31
N VAL A 105 -2.90 -0.66 6.35
CA VAL A 105 -3.05 0.43 7.33
C VAL A 105 -4.38 1.15 7.15
N LEU A 106 -4.81 1.44 5.91
CA LEU A 106 -6.12 2.03 5.69
C LEU A 106 -7.27 1.07 6.06
N SER A 107 -7.10 -0.23 5.83
CA SER A 107 -8.12 -1.22 6.18
C SER A 107 -8.33 -1.34 7.69
N ILE A 108 -7.27 -1.40 8.50
CA ILE A 108 -7.39 -1.59 9.94
C ILE A 108 -7.97 -0.36 10.66
N HIS A 109 -7.76 0.84 10.12
CA HIS A 109 -8.28 2.07 10.70
C HIS A 109 -9.67 2.45 10.17
N SER A 110 -10.17 1.76 9.14
CA SER A 110 -11.52 1.99 8.62
C SER A 110 -12.56 1.54 9.64
N GLY A 111 -13.54 2.39 9.92
CA GLY A 111 -14.58 2.17 10.93
C GLY A 111 -14.26 2.73 12.31
N MET A 112 -13.02 3.20 12.56
CA MET A 112 -12.68 3.93 13.78
C MET A 112 -13.35 5.30 13.82
N GLY A 113 -13.59 5.84 15.01
CA GLY A 113 -14.05 7.22 15.16
C GLY A 113 -12.86 8.18 15.15
N GLY A 114 -12.82 9.13 14.23
CA GLY A 114 -11.82 10.20 14.16
C GLY A 114 -12.42 11.56 14.49
N VAL A 115 -11.62 12.44 15.10
CA VAL A 115 -12.04 13.82 15.39
C VAL A 115 -11.46 14.77 14.34
N PHE A 116 -12.33 15.43 13.57
CA PHE A 116 -11.98 16.45 12.58
C PHE A 116 -12.59 17.78 12.97
N ASP A 117 -11.79 18.85 13.05
CA ASP A 117 -12.29 20.19 13.35
C ASP A 117 -13.21 20.27 14.59
N GLY A 118 -13.02 19.35 15.55
CA GLY A 118 -13.83 19.22 16.76
C GLY A 118 -15.10 18.35 16.62
N GLU A 119 -15.39 17.82 15.44
CA GLU A 119 -16.51 16.91 15.16
C GLU A 119 -16.05 15.45 15.07
N GLU A 120 -16.88 14.53 15.55
CA GLU A 120 -16.62 13.08 15.46
C GLU A 120 -17.15 12.53 14.14
N HIS A 121 -16.29 11.86 13.38
CA HIS A 121 -16.62 11.19 12.12
C HIS A 121 -16.15 9.74 12.15
N ILE A 122 -16.89 8.86 11.49
CA ILE A 122 -16.42 7.49 11.24
C ILE A 122 -15.48 7.53 10.04
N LEU A 123 -14.25 7.06 10.24
CA LEU A 123 -13.28 6.91 9.16
C LEU A 123 -13.78 5.86 8.17
N ASN A 124 -13.77 6.17 6.88
CA ASN A 124 -14.16 5.23 5.85
C ASN A 124 -13.17 5.30 4.69
N PHE A 125 -12.33 4.26 4.59
CA PHE A 125 -11.29 4.15 3.59
C PHE A 125 -11.58 3.08 2.54
N ARG A 126 -12.85 2.68 2.40
CA ARG A 126 -13.25 1.61 1.49
C ARG A 126 -12.84 1.89 0.05
N LEU A 127 -13.07 3.11 -0.45
CA LEU A 127 -12.70 3.46 -1.82
C LEU A 127 -11.20 3.35 -2.07
N GLN A 128 -10.38 3.80 -1.11
CA GLN A 128 -8.93 3.75 -1.22
C GLN A 128 -8.41 2.32 -1.15
N THR A 129 -8.97 1.50 -0.26
CA THR A 129 -8.60 0.08 -0.12
C THR A 129 -9.02 -0.75 -1.33
N ASP A 130 -10.16 -0.44 -1.96
CA ASP A 130 -10.58 -1.05 -3.23
C ASP A 130 -9.59 -0.68 -4.36
N LEU A 131 -9.24 0.60 -4.53
CA LEU A 131 -8.26 1.04 -5.53
C LEU A 131 -6.88 0.39 -5.37
N LEU A 132 -6.44 0.22 -4.12
CA LEU A 132 -5.17 -0.45 -3.83
C LEU A 132 -5.25 -1.96 -4.12
N THR A 133 -6.41 -2.58 -3.88
CA THR A 133 -6.65 -4.00 -4.21
C THR A 133 -6.57 -4.21 -5.72
N ASP A 134 -7.27 -3.38 -6.50
CA ASP A 134 -7.22 -3.45 -7.98
C ASP A 134 -5.78 -3.25 -8.49
N ALA A 135 -5.03 -2.32 -7.90
CA ALA A 135 -3.63 -2.09 -8.25
C ALA A 135 -2.73 -3.29 -7.96
N MET A 136 -2.94 -4.00 -6.85
CA MET A 136 -2.20 -5.21 -6.51
C MET A 136 -2.55 -6.37 -7.45
N GLU A 137 -3.83 -6.53 -7.83
CA GLU A 137 -4.25 -7.53 -8.82
C GLU A 137 -3.62 -7.27 -10.19
N MET A 138 -3.55 -6.00 -10.62
CA MET A 138 -2.84 -5.61 -11.86
C MET A 138 -1.33 -5.90 -11.80
N MET A 139 -0.74 -5.92 -10.61
CA MET A 139 0.65 -6.33 -10.40
C MET A 139 0.83 -7.84 -10.26
N GLY A 140 -0.24 -8.63 -10.41
CA GLY A 140 -0.19 -10.09 -10.39
C GLY A 140 -0.37 -10.72 -9.01
N VAL A 141 -0.83 -9.98 -8.00
CA VAL A 141 -1.13 -10.55 -6.68
C VAL A 141 -2.49 -11.25 -6.71
N ASP A 142 -2.50 -12.49 -6.21
CA ASP A 142 -3.74 -13.24 -5.99
C ASP A 142 -4.45 -12.78 -4.71
N MET A 143 -5.43 -11.89 -4.88
CA MET A 143 -6.23 -11.35 -3.78
C MET A 143 -7.34 -12.29 -3.28
N SER A 144 -7.46 -13.50 -3.85
CA SER A 144 -8.41 -14.52 -3.36
C SER A 144 -7.98 -15.14 -2.02
N LYS A 145 -6.70 -14.97 -1.64
CA LYS A 145 -6.13 -15.43 -0.38
C LYS A 145 -5.97 -14.25 0.59
N PRO A 146 -6.12 -14.48 1.91
CA PRO A 146 -5.80 -13.46 2.90
C PRO A 146 -4.33 -13.07 2.79
N LEU A 147 -4.06 -11.77 2.71
CA LEU A 147 -2.71 -11.24 2.81
C LEU A 147 -2.26 -11.22 4.28
N HIS A 148 -1.01 -11.59 4.53
CA HIS A 148 -0.39 -11.44 5.85
C HIS A 148 -0.21 -9.96 6.20
N ALA A 149 -0.19 -9.63 7.49
CA ALA A 149 0.11 -8.26 7.89
C ALA A 149 1.55 -7.91 7.45
N PRO A 150 1.78 -6.75 6.80
CA PRO A 150 3.11 -6.36 6.29
C PRO A 150 4.07 -5.88 7.38
N ILE A 151 3.63 -5.88 8.64
CA ILE A 151 4.43 -5.55 9.81
C ILE A 151 4.90 -6.89 10.40
N PRO A 152 6.22 -7.13 10.58
CA PRO A 152 6.65 -8.24 11.40
C PRO A 152 5.95 -8.04 12.75
N ARG A 153 5.15 -9.01 13.19
CA ARG A 153 4.78 -9.05 14.59
C ARG A 153 6.10 -9.06 15.32
N GLY A 154 6.46 -7.95 15.97
CA GLY A 154 7.47 -8.03 17.00
C GLY A 154 6.93 -9.10 17.93
N ASP A 155 7.54 -10.27 17.92
CA ASP A 155 7.40 -11.17 19.05
C ASP A 155 7.63 -10.28 20.27
N PRO A 156 6.73 -10.27 21.26
CA PRO A 156 7.05 -9.67 22.54
C PRO A 156 8.25 -10.45 23.03
N HIS A 157 9.45 -9.92 22.78
CA HIS A 157 10.68 -10.53 23.19
C HIS A 157 10.60 -10.52 24.71
N GLU A 158 10.34 -11.71 25.23
CA GLU A 158 10.58 -12.20 26.57
C GLU A 158 11.62 -11.35 27.30
N ASP A 159 11.16 -10.35 28.06
CA ASP A 159 11.88 -9.82 29.21
C ASP A 159 11.58 -10.78 30.37
N ASP A 160 12.11 -12.01 30.29
CA ASP A 160 12.26 -12.90 31.44
C ASP A 160 13.74 -13.30 31.53
N ASP A 161 14.30 -12.98 32.71
CA ASP A 161 15.57 -13.42 33.31
C ASP A 161 16.88 -12.88 32.68
N ASP A 162 17.90 -12.44 33.41
CA ASP A 162 18.25 -12.45 34.84
C ASP A 162 19.52 -11.59 34.99
N ASP A 163 19.64 -10.76 36.03
CA ASP A 163 20.88 -10.48 36.81
C ASP A 163 20.77 -9.18 37.64
N ALA A 164 20.45 -9.33 38.93
CA ALA A 164 21.14 -8.66 40.06
C ALA A 164 20.73 -9.25 41.42
#